data_AF-A0A9Q3YKJ5-F1
#
_entry.id   AF-A0A9Q3YKJ5-F1
#
_cell.length_a   1.000
_cell.length_b   1.000
_cell.length_c   1.000
_cell.angle_alpha   90.00
_cell.angle_beta   90.00
_cell.angle_gamma   90.00
#
_symmetry.space_group_name_H-M   'P 1'
#
loop_
_entity.id
_entity.type
_entity.pdbx_description
1 polymer ?
#
loop_
_entity_poly.entity_id
_entity_poly.type
_entity_poly.pdbx_seq_one_letter_code
_entity_poly.pdbx_strand_id
1 'polypeptide(L)'
;MQYQRKIKKVKSLLRGYDAADLADALYGYMNANVKDDVERLRRHPWLIMLILKWNFLENRVHPQSSKALSDKKFMRILDTAYDLGNLVKMPTEVTHFRNMMRNIAFQQFIYQKQLSATSVATNHRLFSELPENHRLKTKFKSMTSIDVKDFNKCCLVIYAAFQKYNKTISINDFEIVFDKLGRDNIQKTLDLLSIDIFQAKQLIKENDFSNGTYSEWYEQTPFLNFPLIKYKEKYTCVNIYVLLRTIEQYIYNLLKLDDPEYFMDSFGKIFESYLKNGLVYSECTYLEENALKKGLPKGVGVVDFVITEQESSIFIDAKGVELPYLGKVSDDPKVILGKVKSSALKAIKQANSLNNHIYQHGISSLDHKENNYLLVVTYKELYLGSGQTFYDSIAKEAIDEIYKGIFNDARIPLKNIYFISVESFDYLCSVIKRSDLTFAKVLEHAKEADQDTPTMKFDFQQHLESLDIDILRPDYLSNAIKELTDVVP
;
A
#
# COMPACT_ATOMS: atom_id res chain seq x y z
N MET A 1 26.24 11.84 -11.51
CA MET A 1 27.27 11.11 -12.30
C MET A 1 27.91 9.93 -11.58
N GLN A 2 28.32 10.05 -10.30
CA GLN A 2 28.98 8.97 -9.56
C GLN A 2 28.09 7.73 -9.34
N TYR A 3 26.84 7.93 -8.92
CA TYR A 3 25.83 6.87 -8.75
C TYR A 3 25.65 6.03 -10.03
N GLN A 4 25.37 6.69 -11.16
CA GLN A 4 25.24 6.05 -12.47
C GLN A 4 26.48 5.23 -12.88
N ARG A 5 27.70 5.71 -12.58
CA ARG A 5 28.94 4.96 -12.85
C ARG A 5 29.02 3.69 -11.98
N LYS A 6 28.65 3.77 -10.70
CA LYS A 6 28.66 2.61 -9.79
C LYS A 6 27.57 1.59 -10.16
N ILE A 7 26.37 2.03 -10.57
CA ILE A 7 25.35 1.12 -11.13
C ILE A 7 25.88 0.38 -12.34
N LYS A 8 26.51 1.08 -13.29
CA LYS A 8 27.11 0.43 -14.47
C LYS A 8 28.15 -0.63 -14.08
N LYS A 9 28.91 -0.40 -13.00
CA LYS A 9 29.85 -1.38 -12.45
C LYS A 9 29.12 -2.62 -11.93
N VAL A 10 28.04 -2.47 -11.17
CA VAL A 10 27.22 -3.61 -10.70
C VAL A 10 26.64 -4.37 -11.89
N LYS A 11 25.93 -3.68 -12.79
CA LYS A 11 25.32 -4.26 -14.00
C LYS A 11 26.33 -5.02 -14.86
N SER A 12 27.55 -4.51 -15.00
CA SER A 12 28.64 -5.19 -15.72
C SER A 12 29.07 -6.52 -15.07
N LEU A 13 29.05 -6.61 -13.73
CA LEU A 13 29.36 -7.85 -13.03
C LEU A 13 28.33 -8.94 -13.33
N LEU A 14 27.06 -8.59 -13.57
CA LEU A 14 25.98 -9.55 -13.82
C LEU A 14 26.08 -10.23 -15.19
N ARG A 15 26.54 -9.49 -16.21
CA ARG A 15 26.51 -9.90 -17.64
C ARG A 15 27.26 -11.18 -17.96
N GLY A 16 28.16 -11.65 -17.10
CA GLY A 16 28.97 -12.84 -17.35
C GLY A 16 28.32 -14.16 -16.93
N TYR A 17 27.16 -14.11 -16.26
CA TYR A 17 26.52 -15.27 -15.65
C TYR A 17 25.18 -15.56 -16.31
N ASP A 18 24.74 -16.81 -16.20
CA ASP A 18 23.40 -17.20 -16.62
C ASP A 18 22.35 -16.56 -15.68
N ALA A 19 21.23 -16.08 -16.25
CA ALA A 19 20.21 -15.42 -15.44
C ALA A 19 19.51 -16.38 -14.48
N ALA A 20 19.30 -17.64 -14.85
CA ALA A 20 18.65 -18.60 -13.98
C ALA A 20 19.56 -18.99 -12.82
N ASP A 21 20.85 -19.23 -13.09
CA ASP A 21 21.84 -19.55 -12.05
C ASP A 21 21.98 -18.40 -11.04
N LEU A 22 22.11 -17.15 -11.51
CA LEU A 22 22.19 -16.00 -10.63
C LEU A 22 20.87 -15.74 -9.89
N ALA A 23 19.72 -15.96 -10.53
CA ALA A 23 18.42 -15.84 -9.89
C ALA A 23 18.24 -16.88 -8.76
N ASP A 24 18.65 -18.13 -8.97
CA ASP A 24 18.59 -19.18 -7.94
C ASP A 24 19.55 -18.86 -6.77
N ALA A 25 20.75 -18.33 -7.05
CA ALA A 25 21.67 -17.88 -6.00
C ALA A 25 21.10 -16.70 -5.17
N LEU A 26 20.52 -15.69 -5.83
CA LEU A 26 19.85 -14.56 -5.16
C LEU A 26 18.66 -15.04 -4.32
N TYR A 27 17.85 -15.94 -4.89
CA TYR A 27 16.72 -16.57 -4.20
C TYR A 27 17.17 -17.33 -2.96
N GLY A 28 18.19 -18.19 -3.09
CA GLY A 28 18.75 -18.99 -2.00
C GLY A 28 19.32 -18.13 -0.89
N TYR A 29 20.03 -17.05 -1.23
CA TYR A 29 20.54 -16.10 -0.23
C TYR A 29 19.42 -15.37 0.51
N MET A 30 18.44 -14.84 -0.22
CA MET A 30 17.36 -14.05 0.37
C MET A 30 16.42 -14.88 1.25
N ASN A 31 16.10 -16.10 0.82
CA ASN A 31 15.09 -16.95 1.47
C ASN A 31 15.70 -18.11 2.28
N ALA A 32 17.03 -18.15 2.49
CA ALA A 32 17.64 -19.14 3.38
C ALA A 32 17.10 -19.00 4.80
N ASN A 33 16.93 -20.13 5.49
CA ASN A 33 16.43 -20.19 6.86
C ASN A 33 17.23 -19.26 7.80
N VAL A 34 16.50 -18.57 8.67
CA VAL A 34 17.01 -17.61 9.65
C VAL A 34 16.29 -17.82 10.98
N LYS A 35 16.85 -17.31 12.07
CA LYS A 35 16.26 -17.45 13.41
C LYS A 35 15.06 -16.54 13.61
N ASP A 36 15.10 -15.35 13.05
CA ASP A 36 14.09 -14.31 13.25
C ASP A 36 14.01 -13.35 12.04
N ASP A 37 13.01 -12.46 12.09
CA ASP A 37 12.80 -11.44 11.06
C ASP A 37 13.94 -10.41 10.97
N VAL A 38 14.67 -10.15 12.06
CA VAL A 38 15.79 -9.20 12.05
C VAL A 38 16.94 -9.74 11.23
N GLU A 39 17.30 -11.02 11.41
CA GLU A 39 18.32 -11.69 10.61
C GLU A 39 17.94 -11.74 9.13
N ARG A 40 16.65 -11.94 8.81
CA ARG A 40 16.15 -11.85 7.44
C ARG A 40 16.37 -10.46 6.83
N LEU A 41 16.01 -9.40 7.56
CA LEU A 41 16.09 -8.03 7.07
C LEU A 41 17.53 -7.53 6.93
N ARG A 42 18.47 -8.07 7.72
CA ARG A 42 19.93 -7.81 7.55
C ARG A 42 20.47 -8.28 6.21
N ARG A 43 19.75 -9.14 5.48
CA ARG A 43 20.10 -9.53 4.11
C ARG A 43 19.64 -8.53 3.05
N HIS A 44 18.97 -7.44 3.46
CA HIS A 44 18.50 -6.36 2.59
C HIS A 44 17.67 -6.87 1.39
N PRO A 45 16.50 -7.51 1.62
CA PRO A 45 15.70 -8.12 0.56
C PRO A 45 15.36 -7.15 -0.59
N TRP A 46 15.18 -5.85 -0.31
CA TRP A 46 15.00 -4.82 -1.32
C TRP A 46 16.19 -4.67 -2.28
N LEU A 47 17.41 -4.80 -1.77
CA LEU A 47 18.64 -4.76 -2.56
C LEU A 47 18.76 -6.03 -3.41
N ILE A 48 18.44 -7.20 -2.84
CA ILE A 48 18.46 -8.46 -3.57
C ILE A 48 17.45 -8.44 -4.72
N MET A 49 16.25 -7.91 -4.49
CA MET A 49 15.23 -7.70 -5.52
C MET A 49 15.67 -6.73 -6.62
N LEU A 50 16.40 -5.67 -6.27
CA LEU A 50 16.97 -4.74 -7.23
C LEU A 50 18.04 -5.41 -8.11
N ILE A 51 18.90 -6.24 -7.51
CA ILE A 51 19.88 -7.03 -8.27
C ILE A 51 19.18 -8.05 -9.17
N LEU A 52 18.10 -8.68 -8.71
CA LEU A 52 17.29 -9.61 -9.50
C LEU A 52 16.64 -8.90 -10.70
N LYS A 53 16.10 -7.68 -10.52
CA LYS A 53 15.63 -6.81 -11.61
C LYS A 53 16.76 -6.59 -12.64
N TRP A 54 17.94 -6.20 -12.17
CA TRP A 54 19.09 -5.96 -13.06
C TRP A 54 19.57 -7.22 -13.77
N ASN A 55 19.52 -8.38 -13.12
CA ASN A 55 19.88 -9.66 -13.72
C ASN A 55 19.05 -9.92 -14.99
N PHE A 56 17.72 -9.77 -14.90
CA PHE A 56 16.85 -9.96 -16.06
C PHE A 56 17.03 -8.88 -17.14
N LEU A 57 17.27 -7.63 -16.76
CA LEU A 57 17.50 -6.54 -17.72
C LEU A 57 18.84 -6.65 -18.45
N GLU A 58 19.89 -7.08 -17.76
CA GLU A 58 21.27 -7.07 -18.27
C GLU A 58 21.72 -8.40 -18.86
N ASN A 59 21.02 -9.51 -18.64
CA ASN A 59 21.44 -10.79 -19.19
C ASN A 59 21.51 -10.72 -20.73
N ARG A 60 22.68 -11.11 -21.24
CA ARG A 60 23.11 -11.06 -22.64
C ARG A 60 23.85 -12.32 -23.06
N VAL A 61 24.10 -13.27 -22.16
CA VAL A 61 24.92 -14.45 -22.42
C VAL A 61 24.03 -15.68 -22.49
N HIS A 62 24.26 -16.50 -23.51
CA HIS A 62 23.56 -17.78 -23.66
C HIS A 62 23.99 -18.73 -22.53
N PRO A 63 23.10 -19.55 -21.95
CA PRO A 63 23.43 -20.43 -20.82
C PRO A 63 24.67 -21.31 -21.04
N GLN A 64 24.90 -21.77 -22.27
CA GLN A 64 26.05 -22.61 -22.64
C GLN A 64 27.40 -21.86 -22.66
N SER A 65 27.38 -20.53 -22.71
CA SER A 65 28.57 -19.67 -22.72
C SER A 65 28.76 -18.90 -21.41
N SER A 66 27.92 -19.17 -20.41
CA SER A 66 27.96 -18.47 -19.14
C SER A 66 29.17 -18.91 -18.30
N LYS A 67 29.64 -18.02 -17.43
CA LYS A 67 30.66 -18.36 -16.44
C LYS A 67 29.98 -19.03 -15.25
N ALA A 68 30.66 -20.00 -14.64
CA ALA A 68 30.23 -20.52 -13.35
C ALA A 68 30.24 -19.41 -12.29
N LEU A 69 29.17 -19.32 -11.51
CA LEU A 69 29.04 -18.39 -10.40
C LEU A 69 29.65 -19.01 -9.13
N SER A 70 30.73 -18.43 -8.61
CA SER A 70 31.30 -18.82 -7.32
C SER A 70 30.86 -17.89 -6.20
N ASP A 71 30.88 -18.38 -4.95
CA ASP A 71 30.50 -17.60 -3.76
C ASP A 71 31.26 -16.27 -3.67
N LYS A 72 32.56 -16.27 -3.94
CA LYS A 72 33.38 -15.05 -3.96
C LYS A 72 32.89 -14.02 -4.98
N LYS A 73 32.40 -14.48 -6.14
CA LYS A 73 31.85 -13.59 -7.18
C LYS A 73 30.46 -13.11 -6.82
N PHE A 74 29.65 -14.00 -6.25
CA PHE A 74 28.32 -13.67 -5.74
C PHE A 74 28.39 -12.60 -4.66
N MET A 75 29.20 -12.79 -3.61
CA MET A 75 29.40 -11.79 -2.55
C MET A 75 29.92 -10.46 -3.11
N ARG A 76 30.83 -10.48 -4.08
CA ARG A 76 31.29 -9.25 -4.75
C ARG A 76 30.17 -8.48 -5.44
N ILE A 77 29.17 -9.16 -6.02
CA ILE A 77 27.99 -8.50 -6.60
C ILE A 77 27.20 -7.81 -5.50
N LEU A 78 26.92 -8.52 -4.40
CA LEU A 78 26.18 -7.99 -3.25
C LEU A 78 26.88 -6.78 -2.63
N ASP A 79 28.17 -6.89 -2.31
CA ASP A 79 28.96 -5.81 -1.70
C ASP A 79 29.01 -4.57 -2.62
N THR A 80 29.23 -4.77 -3.92
CA THR A 80 29.31 -3.65 -4.87
C THR A 80 27.96 -2.93 -5.02
N ALA A 81 26.86 -3.67 -4.88
CA ALA A 81 25.51 -3.12 -4.89
C ALA A 81 25.18 -2.42 -3.57
N TYR A 82 25.57 -2.99 -2.42
CA TYR A 82 25.39 -2.39 -1.10
C TYR A 82 26.08 -1.02 -0.99
N ASP A 83 27.29 -0.91 -1.55
CA ASP A 83 28.03 0.35 -1.64
C ASP A 83 27.29 1.50 -2.35
N LEU A 84 26.25 1.21 -3.14
CA LEU A 84 25.44 2.27 -3.76
C LEU A 84 24.68 3.10 -2.71
N GLY A 85 24.40 2.53 -1.54
CA GLY A 85 23.78 3.24 -0.41
C GLY A 85 24.63 4.43 0.07
N ASN A 86 25.95 4.37 -0.08
CA ASN A 86 26.85 5.50 0.25
C ASN A 86 26.73 6.68 -0.73
N LEU A 87 25.96 6.52 -1.81
CA LEU A 87 25.78 7.52 -2.87
C LEU A 87 24.35 8.04 -2.96
N VAL A 88 23.46 7.63 -2.05
CA VAL A 88 22.13 8.23 -1.89
C VAL A 88 22.18 9.37 -0.88
N LYS A 89 21.21 10.27 -0.96
CA LYS A 89 21.12 11.42 -0.06
C LYS A 89 20.92 10.96 1.39
N MET A 90 21.70 11.54 2.29
CA MET A 90 21.59 11.38 3.74
C MET A 90 20.46 12.25 4.31
N PRO A 91 19.99 12.00 5.56
CA PRO A 91 18.95 12.82 6.19
C PRO A 91 19.23 14.33 6.21
N THR A 92 20.51 14.71 6.24
CA THR A 92 20.98 16.10 6.24
C THR A 92 21.04 16.74 4.85
N GLU A 93 20.91 15.94 3.79
CA GLU A 93 21.03 16.38 2.39
C GLU A 93 19.67 16.48 1.68
N VAL A 94 18.59 16.02 2.33
CA VAL A 94 17.21 16.14 1.85
C VAL A 94 16.55 17.39 2.43
N THR A 95 15.55 17.94 1.73
CA THR A 95 14.81 19.12 2.22
C THR A 95 14.13 18.85 3.56
N HIS A 96 13.59 17.65 3.74
CA HIS A 96 12.99 17.22 5.00
C HIS A 96 13.18 15.72 5.20
N PHE A 97 13.71 15.30 6.35
CA PHE A 97 14.05 13.89 6.62
C PHE A 97 12.84 12.94 6.48
N ARG A 98 11.62 13.41 6.77
CA ARG A 98 10.39 12.62 6.57
C ARG A 98 10.18 12.18 5.12
N ASN A 99 10.57 12.99 4.13
CA ASN A 99 10.43 12.58 2.73
C ASN A 99 11.40 11.45 2.38
N MET A 100 12.61 11.45 2.94
CA MET A 100 13.53 10.32 2.83
C MET A 100 12.98 9.06 3.53
N MET A 101 12.42 9.21 4.73
CA MET A 101 11.82 8.08 5.45
C MET A 101 10.62 7.48 4.70
N ARG A 102 9.81 8.30 3.99
CA ARG A 102 8.75 7.79 3.10
C ARG A 102 9.30 6.90 2.00
N ASN A 103 10.39 7.30 1.35
CA ASN A 103 11.03 6.48 0.31
C ASN A 103 11.47 5.12 0.88
N ILE A 104 12.07 5.14 2.08
CA ILE A 104 12.46 3.93 2.81
C ILE A 104 11.23 3.07 3.14
N ALA A 105 10.14 3.67 3.64
CA ALA A 105 8.93 2.96 4.01
C ALA A 105 8.28 2.26 2.80
N PHE A 106 8.10 2.96 1.68
CA PHE A 106 7.58 2.35 0.45
C PHE A 106 8.43 1.19 -0.03
N GLN A 107 9.75 1.33 0.03
CA GLN A 107 10.66 0.27 -0.40
C GLN A 107 10.68 -0.92 0.57
N GLN A 108 10.83 -0.67 1.87
CA GLN A 108 11.26 -1.70 2.82
C GLN A 108 10.11 -2.34 3.58
N PHE A 109 9.02 -1.61 3.86
CA PHE A 109 7.94 -2.13 4.73
C PHE A 109 7.17 -3.26 4.07
N ILE A 110 7.17 -3.33 2.72
CA ILE A 110 6.56 -4.44 1.98
C ILE A 110 7.14 -5.80 2.37
N TYR A 111 8.40 -5.85 2.84
CA TYR A 111 9.09 -7.07 3.25
C TYR A 111 8.96 -7.38 4.74
N GLN A 112 8.27 -6.55 5.53
CA GLN A 112 8.25 -6.64 6.99
C GLN A 112 6.89 -7.06 7.53
N LYS A 113 5.82 -6.78 6.79
CA LYS A 113 4.46 -7.04 7.24
C LYS A 113 3.99 -8.44 6.83
N GLN A 114 3.52 -9.24 7.79
CA GLN A 114 2.89 -10.55 7.53
C GLN A 114 1.58 -10.39 6.73
N LEU A 115 0.94 -11.50 6.34
CA LEU A 115 -0.37 -11.44 5.67
C LEU A 115 -1.37 -10.75 6.60
N SER A 116 -1.94 -9.64 6.17
CA SER A 116 -3.04 -9.03 6.92
C SER A 116 -4.35 -9.64 6.45
N ALA A 117 -4.94 -10.49 7.29
CA ALA A 117 -6.28 -11.00 7.04
C ALA A 117 -7.30 -9.86 6.95
N THR A 118 -7.06 -8.73 7.63
CA THR A 118 -7.86 -7.52 7.46
C THR A 118 -7.75 -7.00 6.03
N SER A 119 -6.54 -6.79 5.50
CA SER A 119 -6.36 -6.33 4.11
C SER A 119 -6.96 -7.29 3.07
N VAL A 120 -6.81 -8.61 3.25
CA VAL A 120 -7.45 -9.60 2.36
C VAL A 120 -8.98 -9.49 2.40
N ALA A 121 -9.56 -9.41 3.60
CA ALA A 121 -10.99 -9.28 3.77
C ALA A 121 -11.52 -7.97 3.17
N THR A 122 -10.82 -6.85 3.38
CA THR A 122 -11.15 -5.55 2.80
C THR A 122 -11.18 -5.63 1.27
N ASN A 123 -10.19 -6.25 0.64
CA ASN A 123 -10.19 -6.43 -0.81
C ASN A 123 -11.34 -7.31 -1.31
N HIS A 124 -11.67 -8.38 -0.59
CA HIS A 124 -12.84 -9.20 -0.92
C HIS A 124 -14.12 -8.39 -0.84
N ARG A 125 -14.31 -7.59 0.21
CA ARG A 125 -15.46 -6.69 0.34
C ARG A 125 -15.54 -5.65 -0.79
N LEU A 126 -14.41 -5.06 -1.16
CA LEU A 126 -14.35 -4.03 -2.19
C LEU A 126 -14.65 -4.53 -3.61
N PHE A 127 -14.35 -5.80 -3.93
CA PHE A 127 -14.43 -6.31 -5.29
C PHE A 127 -15.34 -7.53 -5.48
N SER A 128 -15.30 -8.51 -4.57
CA SER A 128 -16.06 -9.76 -4.71
C SER A 128 -17.56 -9.55 -4.47
N GLU A 129 -17.91 -8.65 -3.55
CA GLU A 129 -19.29 -8.41 -3.10
C GLU A 129 -20.04 -7.38 -3.94
N LEU A 130 -19.38 -6.84 -4.96
CA LEU A 130 -20.05 -6.03 -5.96
C LEU A 130 -21.12 -6.88 -6.67
N PRO A 131 -22.25 -6.27 -7.09
CA PRO A 131 -23.27 -6.94 -7.88
C PRO A 131 -22.66 -7.70 -9.07
N GLU A 132 -23.21 -8.85 -9.44
CA GLU A 132 -22.66 -9.67 -10.54
C GLU A 132 -22.53 -8.92 -11.87
N ASN A 133 -23.45 -8.00 -12.14
CA ASN A 133 -23.42 -7.14 -13.32
C ASN A 133 -22.59 -5.85 -13.13
N HIS A 134 -21.93 -5.69 -11.99
CA HIS A 134 -21.13 -4.50 -11.72
C HIS A 134 -19.93 -4.46 -12.65
N ARG A 135 -19.74 -3.29 -13.27
CA ARG A 135 -18.79 -3.09 -14.38
C ARG A 135 -17.36 -3.56 -14.08
N LEU A 136 -16.85 -3.31 -12.86
CA LEU A 136 -15.50 -3.73 -12.45
C LEU A 136 -15.37 -5.25 -12.33
N LYS A 137 -16.42 -5.94 -11.86
CA LYS A 137 -16.45 -7.40 -11.70
C LYS A 137 -16.52 -8.08 -13.07
N THR A 138 -17.37 -7.58 -13.96
CA THR A 138 -17.45 -8.02 -15.36
C THR A 138 -16.12 -7.78 -16.10
N LYS A 139 -15.51 -6.60 -15.93
CA LYS A 139 -14.22 -6.27 -16.55
C LYS A 139 -13.12 -7.20 -16.06
N PHE A 140 -13.01 -7.43 -14.75
CA PHE A 140 -12.05 -8.39 -14.19
C PHE A 140 -12.23 -9.77 -14.82
N LYS A 141 -13.46 -10.31 -14.80
CA LYS A 141 -13.76 -11.62 -15.41
C LYS A 141 -13.42 -11.67 -16.90
N SER A 142 -13.66 -10.60 -17.64
CA SER A 142 -13.31 -10.54 -19.08
C SER A 142 -11.81 -10.57 -19.33
N MET A 143 -11.01 -10.00 -18.42
CA MET A 143 -9.55 -9.96 -18.54
C MET A 143 -8.88 -11.26 -18.07
N THR A 144 -9.41 -11.87 -17.02
CA THR A 144 -8.78 -13.02 -16.35
C THR A 144 -9.42 -14.36 -16.68
N SER A 145 -10.65 -14.35 -17.20
CA SER A 145 -11.50 -15.55 -17.32
C SER A 145 -11.74 -16.27 -15.98
N ILE A 146 -11.68 -15.55 -14.86
CA ILE A 146 -11.93 -16.04 -13.49
C ILE A 146 -12.81 -15.03 -12.76
N ASP A 147 -13.76 -15.51 -11.95
CA ASP A 147 -14.53 -14.65 -11.05
C ASP A 147 -13.67 -14.12 -9.90
N VAL A 148 -13.93 -12.90 -9.45
CA VAL A 148 -13.14 -12.24 -8.38
C VAL A 148 -13.04 -13.09 -7.11
N LYS A 149 -14.15 -13.72 -6.72
CA LYS A 149 -14.20 -14.58 -5.52
C LYS A 149 -13.29 -15.80 -5.66
N ASP A 150 -13.34 -16.49 -6.79
CA ASP A 150 -12.52 -17.68 -7.05
C ASP A 150 -11.04 -17.32 -7.18
N PHE A 151 -10.74 -16.18 -7.81
CA PHE A 151 -9.37 -15.66 -7.86
C PHE A 151 -8.80 -15.44 -6.46
N ASN A 152 -9.52 -14.75 -5.57
CA ASN A 152 -9.07 -14.51 -4.20
C ASN A 152 -8.86 -15.82 -3.42
N LYS A 153 -9.75 -16.80 -3.57
CA LYS A 153 -9.59 -18.13 -2.97
C LYS A 153 -8.35 -18.85 -3.50
N CYS A 154 -8.14 -18.85 -4.82
CA CYS A 154 -6.96 -19.44 -5.45
C CYS A 154 -5.67 -18.80 -4.94
N CYS A 155 -5.64 -17.46 -4.80
CA CYS A 155 -4.50 -16.75 -4.22
C CYS A 155 -4.14 -17.24 -2.82
N LEU A 156 -5.13 -17.44 -1.93
CA LEU A 156 -4.88 -17.92 -0.58
C LEU A 156 -4.35 -19.36 -0.54
N VAL A 157 -4.89 -20.24 -1.40
CA VAL A 157 -4.38 -21.62 -1.50
C VAL A 157 -2.95 -21.64 -2.05
N ILE A 158 -2.65 -20.82 -3.07
CA ILE A 158 -1.28 -20.69 -3.61
C ILE A 158 -0.31 -20.19 -2.53
N TYR A 159 -0.71 -19.18 -1.76
CA TYR A 159 0.07 -18.70 -0.62
C TYR A 159 0.32 -19.82 0.41
N ALA A 160 -0.72 -20.57 0.79
CA ALA A 160 -0.61 -21.69 1.73
C ALA A 160 0.32 -22.81 1.19
N ALA A 161 0.29 -23.09 -0.11
CA ALA A 161 1.20 -24.04 -0.74
C ALA A 161 2.67 -23.58 -0.62
N PHE A 162 2.97 -22.30 -0.86
CA PHE A 162 4.34 -21.80 -0.69
C PHE A 162 4.82 -21.81 0.76
N GLN A 163 3.93 -21.61 1.73
CA GLN A 163 4.26 -21.78 3.16
C GLN A 163 4.63 -23.23 3.51
N LYS A 164 4.07 -24.21 2.80
CA LYS A 164 4.31 -25.64 3.04
C LYS A 164 5.54 -26.18 2.32
N TYR A 165 5.69 -25.88 1.02
CA TYR A 165 6.67 -26.55 0.14
C TYR A 165 8.00 -25.77 -0.01
N ASN A 166 8.08 -24.54 0.50
CA ASN A 166 9.31 -23.74 0.68
C ASN A 166 10.23 -23.53 -0.55
N LYS A 167 9.79 -23.76 -1.79
CA LYS A 167 10.55 -23.30 -2.96
C LYS A 167 9.70 -23.15 -4.22
N THR A 168 9.25 -24.28 -4.73
CA THR A 168 8.69 -24.38 -6.07
C THR A 168 7.47 -25.28 -6.02
N ILE A 169 6.42 -24.88 -6.70
CA ILE A 169 5.17 -25.63 -6.83
C ILE A 169 4.87 -25.90 -8.29
N SER A 170 3.99 -26.86 -8.52
CA SER A 170 3.37 -27.22 -9.79
C SER A 170 1.85 -27.25 -9.61
N ILE A 171 1.11 -27.26 -10.72
CA ILE A 171 -0.36 -27.34 -10.66
C ILE A 171 -0.85 -28.60 -9.92
N ASN A 172 -0.10 -29.70 -9.98
CA ASN A 172 -0.48 -30.96 -9.34
C ASN A 172 -0.39 -30.90 -7.80
N ASP A 173 0.35 -29.95 -7.23
CA ASP A 173 0.42 -29.76 -5.77
C ASP A 173 -0.93 -29.28 -5.17
N PHE A 174 -1.90 -28.93 -6.02
CA PHE A 174 -3.23 -28.44 -5.65
C PHE A 174 -4.35 -29.47 -5.84
N GLU A 175 -4.04 -30.73 -6.10
CA GLU A 175 -5.03 -31.76 -6.41
C GLU A 175 -6.17 -31.85 -5.37
N ILE A 176 -5.83 -31.70 -4.08
CA ILE A 176 -6.79 -31.77 -2.96
C ILE A 176 -7.87 -30.67 -2.98
N VAL A 177 -7.68 -29.57 -3.72
CA VAL A 177 -8.66 -28.48 -3.81
C VAL A 177 -9.32 -28.37 -5.19
N PHE A 178 -9.01 -29.26 -6.14
CA PHE A 178 -9.55 -29.18 -7.49
C PHE A 178 -11.07 -29.29 -7.55
N ASP A 179 -11.69 -30.11 -6.69
CA ASP A 179 -13.14 -30.27 -6.67
C ASP A 179 -13.86 -29.00 -6.20
N LYS A 180 -13.20 -28.16 -5.38
CA LYS A 180 -13.78 -26.93 -4.84
C LYS A 180 -13.48 -25.69 -5.69
N LEU A 181 -12.26 -25.60 -6.23
CA LEU A 181 -11.77 -24.40 -6.93
C LEU A 181 -11.67 -24.57 -8.44
N GLY A 182 -11.62 -25.80 -8.93
CA GLY A 182 -11.33 -26.10 -10.33
C GLY A 182 -9.84 -25.97 -10.64
N ARG A 183 -9.28 -27.00 -11.28
CA ARG A 183 -7.89 -26.99 -11.76
C ARG A 183 -7.59 -25.80 -12.68
N ASP A 184 -8.54 -25.45 -13.54
CA ASP A 184 -8.39 -24.36 -14.52
C ASP A 184 -8.27 -22.98 -13.86
N ASN A 185 -9.09 -22.70 -12.83
CA ASN A 185 -8.99 -21.43 -12.08
C ASN A 185 -7.63 -21.30 -11.39
N ILE A 186 -7.13 -22.36 -10.75
CA ILE A 186 -5.81 -22.33 -10.09
C ILE A 186 -4.70 -22.12 -11.12
N GLN A 187 -4.77 -22.81 -12.26
CA GLN A 187 -3.81 -22.65 -13.36
C GLN A 187 -3.79 -21.20 -13.88
N LYS A 188 -4.96 -20.64 -14.19
CA LYS A 188 -5.08 -19.24 -14.63
C LYS A 188 -4.58 -18.27 -13.57
N THR A 189 -4.89 -18.47 -12.29
CA THR A 189 -4.37 -17.63 -11.20
C THR A 189 -2.84 -17.72 -11.08
N LEU A 190 -2.26 -18.92 -11.18
CA LEU A 190 -0.80 -19.09 -11.20
C LEU A 190 -0.18 -18.33 -12.38
N ASP A 191 -0.76 -18.47 -13.58
CA ASP A 191 -0.27 -17.78 -14.77
C ASP A 191 -0.37 -16.24 -14.62
N LEU A 192 -1.48 -15.73 -14.08
CA LEU A 192 -1.70 -14.30 -13.77
C LEU A 192 -0.71 -13.72 -12.75
N LEU A 193 -0.26 -14.53 -11.79
CA LEU A 193 0.72 -14.15 -10.77
C LEU A 193 2.17 -14.40 -11.19
N SER A 194 2.38 -14.95 -12.39
CA SER A 194 3.70 -15.40 -12.82
C SER A 194 4.23 -14.65 -14.03
N ILE A 195 5.54 -14.70 -14.17
CA ILE A 195 6.24 -14.32 -15.38
C ILE A 195 7.08 -15.49 -15.88
N ASP A 196 7.00 -15.79 -17.18
CA ASP A 196 7.92 -16.74 -17.78
C ASP A 196 9.35 -16.17 -17.75
N ILE A 197 10.33 -16.98 -17.34
CA ILE A 197 11.71 -16.53 -17.18
C ILE A 197 12.31 -15.94 -18.48
N PHE A 198 11.86 -16.39 -19.65
CA PHE A 198 12.30 -15.88 -20.95
C PHE A 198 11.60 -14.58 -21.36
N GLN A 199 10.41 -14.32 -20.81
CA GLN A 199 9.67 -13.07 -21.01
C GLN A 199 10.02 -11.99 -19.97
N ALA A 200 10.66 -12.37 -18.86
CA ALA A 200 11.03 -11.50 -17.74
C ALA A 200 11.66 -10.17 -18.17
N LYS A 201 12.63 -10.24 -19.09
CA LYS A 201 13.36 -9.05 -19.56
C LYS A 201 12.46 -8.02 -20.22
N GLN A 202 11.52 -8.45 -21.07
CA GLN A 202 10.66 -7.55 -21.82
C GLN A 202 9.68 -6.82 -20.88
N LEU A 203 8.95 -7.58 -20.05
CA LEU A 203 7.93 -7.01 -19.17
C LEU A 203 8.54 -6.14 -18.05
N ILE A 204 9.70 -6.52 -17.51
CA ILE A 204 10.40 -5.66 -16.54
C ILE A 204 10.81 -4.34 -17.22
N LYS A 205 11.28 -4.38 -18.46
CA LYS A 205 11.69 -3.18 -19.20
C LYS A 205 10.51 -2.27 -19.54
N GLU A 206 9.36 -2.82 -19.92
CA GLU A 206 8.14 -2.06 -20.21
C GLU A 206 7.61 -1.30 -18.97
N ASN A 207 7.93 -1.80 -17.78
CA ASN A 207 7.53 -1.21 -16.50
C ASN A 207 8.70 -0.55 -15.74
N ASP A 208 9.87 -0.36 -16.40
CA ASP A 208 11.03 0.27 -15.76
C ASP A 208 10.96 1.79 -15.89
N PHE A 209 10.50 2.45 -14.82
CA PHE A 209 10.42 3.91 -14.73
C PHE A 209 11.75 4.55 -14.30
N SER A 210 12.74 3.74 -13.89
CA SER A 210 14.06 4.26 -13.52
C SER A 210 14.91 4.53 -14.77
N ASN A 211 15.26 5.80 -14.98
CA ASN A 211 16.28 6.16 -15.98
C ASN A 211 17.71 5.98 -15.42
N GLY A 212 17.92 5.01 -14.52
CA GLY A 212 19.20 4.77 -13.83
C GLY A 212 19.63 5.89 -12.87
N THR A 213 18.67 6.64 -12.34
CA THR A 213 18.85 7.71 -11.34
C THR A 213 18.89 7.15 -9.93
N TYR A 214 19.28 7.97 -8.94
CA TYR A 214 19.32 7.53 -7.53
C TYR A 214 17.95 7.07 -7.00
N SER A 215 16.84 7.49 -7.62
CA SER A 215 15.50 7.00 -7.33
C SER A 215 15.36 5.49 -7.51
N GLU A 216 16.17 4.87 -8.38
CA GLU A 216 16.22 3.41 -8.57
C GLU A 216 16.56 2.68 -7.26
N TRP A 217 17.34 3.34 -6.38
CA TRP A 217 17.67 2.80 -5.06
C TRP A 217 16.46 2.67 -4.14
N TYR A 218 15.42 3.48 -4.32
CA TYR A 218 14.25 3.53 -3.44
C TYR A 218 13.01 2.86 -4.07
N GLU A 219 13.16 2.18 -5.21
CA GLU A 219 12.03 1.58 -5.90
C GLU A 219 11.43 0.41 -5.12
N GLN A 220 10.12 0.29 -5.26
CA GLN A 220 9.46 -0.98 -5.02
C GLN A 220 9.82 -1.95 -6.14
N THR A 221 9.92 -3.23 -5.77
CA THR A 221 10.29 -4.27 -6.72
C THR A 221 9.24 -4.44 -7.84
N PRO A 222 9.64 -4.59 -9.11
CA PRO A 222 8.71 -4.88 -10.19
C PRO A 222 7.98 -6.22 -10.02
N PHE A 223 8.54 -7.13 -9.20
CA PHE A 223 7.92 -8.42 -8.88
C PHE A 223 6.63 -8.29 -8.06
N LEU A 224 6.21 -7.07 -7.65
CA LEU A 224 4.86 -6.84 -7.14
C LEU A 224 3.76 -7.10 -8.20
N ASN A 225 4.10 -7.04 -9.48
CA ASN A 225 3.17 -7.35 -10.57
C ASN A 225 3.15 -8.85 -10.93
N PHE A 226 4.25 -9.56 -10.67
CA PHE A 226 4.46 -10.98 -10.97
C PHE A 226 5.37 -11.60 -9.90
N PRO A 227 4.81 -11.98 -8.74
CA PRO A 227 5.60 -12.51 -7.62
C PRO A 227 6.16 -13.92 -7.88
N LEU A 228 5.71 -14.58 -8.94
CA LEU A 228 6.14 -15.93 -9.29
C LEU A 228 6.97 -15.90 -10.58
N ILE A 229 8.02 -16.72 -10.64
CA ILE A 229 8.75 -17.02 -11.88
C ILE A 229 8.34 -18.40 -12.36
N LYS A 230 7.86 -18.49 -13.60
CA LYS A 230 7.53 -19.76 -14.27
C LYS A 230 8.72 -20.26 -15.06
N TYR A 231 9.07 -21.53 -14.87
CA TYR A 231 10.06 -22.25 -15.66
C TYR A 231 9.69 -23.73 -15.76
N LYS A 232 9.48 -24.24 -16.99
CA LYS A 232 9.16 -25.66 -17.26
C LYS A 232 8.02 -26.19 -16.37
N GLU A 233 6.86 -25.53 -16.41
CA GLU A 233 5.64 -25.86 -15.62
C GLU A 233 5.77 -25.79 -14.09
N LYS A 234 6.85 -25.17 -13.61
CA LYS A 234 7.09 -24.95 -12.19
C LYS A 234 7.07 -23.46 -11.87
N TYR A 235 6.52 -23.12 -10.72
CA TYR A 235 6.37 -21.75 -10.23
C TYR A 235 7.21 -21.56 -8.97
N THR A 236 8.13 -20.61 -9.02
CA THR A 236 8.98 -20.23 -7.88
C THR A 236 8.56 -18.86 -7.38
N CYS A 237 8.15 -18.78 -6.11
CA CYS A 237 7.83 -17.52 -5.47
C CYS A 237 9.12 -16.75 -5.17
N VAL A 238 9.31 -15.54 -5.73
CA VAL A 238 10.57 -14.80 -5.54
C VAL A 238 10.85 -14.47 -4.07
N ASN A 239 9.81 -14.08 -3.35
CA ASN A 239 9.82 -13.82 -1.93
C ASN A 239 8.38 -13.82 -1.40
N ILE A 240 8.16 -14.46 -0.25
CA ILE A 240 6.81 -14.65 0.28
C ILE A 240 6.10 -13.33 0.60
N TYR A 241 6.82 -12.33 1.09
CA TYR A 241 6.23 -11.02 1.41
C TYR A 241 5.84 -10.23 0.15
N VAL A 242 6.56 -10.42 -0.96
CA VAL A 242 6.16 -9.83 -2.24
C VAL A 242 4.87 -10.47 -2.75
N LEU A 243 4.76 -11.80 -2.67
CA LEU A 243 3.51 -12.51 -3.01
C LEU A 243 2.33 -12.01 -2.17
N LEU A 244 2.53 -11.81 -0.86
CA LEU A 244 1.50 -11.27 0.03
C LEU A 244 0.99 -9.89 -0.43
N ARG A 245 1.91 -8.96 -0.70
CA ARG A 245 1.55 -7.61 -1.17
C ARG A 245 0.90 -7.63 -2.55
N THR A 246 1.30 -8.54 -3.42
CA THR A 246 0.63 -8.74 -4.71
C THR A 246 -0.81 -9.19 -4.51
N ILE A 247 -1.05 -10.23 -3.72
CA ILE A 247 -2.40 -10.76 -3.48
C ILE A 247 -3.31 -9.67 -2.90
N GLU A 248 -2.82 -8.90 -1.93
CA GLU A 248 -3.57 -7.79 -1.31
C GLU A 248 -3.90 -6.64 -2.27
N GLN A 249 -3.35 -6.58 -3.48
CA GLN A 249 -3.51 -5.42 -4.36
C GLN A 249 -3.80 -5.78 -5.82
N TYR A 250 -3.83 -7.07 -6.16
CA TYR A 250 -3.82 -7.53 -7.55
C TYR A 250 -5.01 -7.00 -8.34
N ILE A 251 -6.23 -7.18 -7.82
CA ILE A 251 -7.46 -6.76 -8.52
C ILE A 251 -7.46 -5.26 -8.77
N TYR A 252 -7.13 -4.47 -7.75
CA TYR A 252 -7.01 -3.02 -7.86
C TYR A 252 -5.96 -2.63 -8.92
N ASN A 253 -4.76 -3.20 -8.84
CA ASN A 253 -3.65 -2.87 -9.74
C ASN A 253 -3.99 -3.25 -11.19
N LEU A 254 -4.56 -4.44 -11.41
CA LEU A 254 -4.94 -4.93 -12.73
C LEU A 254 -5.98 -4.02 -13.39
N LEU A 255 -7.08 -3.74 -12.69
CA LEU A 255 -8.16 -2.92 -13.23
C LEU A 255 -7.72 -1.48 -13.48
N LYS A 256 -6.91 -0.92 -12.57
CA LYS A 256 -6.38 0.43 -12.73
C LYS A 256 -5.35 0.55 -13.85
N LEU A 257 -4.52 -0.48 -14.06
CA LEU A 257 -3.50 -0.47 -15.12
C LEU A 257 -4.12 -0.54 -16.51
N ASP A 258 -5.22 -1.28 -16.67
CA ASP A 258 -5.93 -1.42 -17.95
C ASP A 258 -6.59 -0.11 -18.40
N ASP A 259 -7.40 0.50 -17.53
CA ASP A 259 -8.04 1.79 -17.82
C ASP A 259 -8.22 2.61 -16.52
N PRO A 260 -7.28 3.53 -16.22
CA PRO A 260 -7.30 4.31 -14.99
C PRO A 260 -8.56 5.18 -14.83
N GLU A 261 -9.05 5.80 -15.91
CA GLU A 261 -10.22 6.68 -15.86
C GLU A 261 -11.48 5.86 -15.61
N TYR A 262 -11.66 4.79 -16.38
CA TYR A 262 -12.76 3.86 -16.19
C TYR A 262 -12.76 3.26 -14.78
N PHE A 263 -11.59 2.90 -14.24
CA PHE A 263 -11.53 2.34 -12.91
C PHE A 263 -11.90 3.39 -11.84
N MET A 264 -11.28 4.56 -11.87
CA MET A 264 -11.44 5.59 -10.84
C MET A 264 -12.84 6.20 -10.82
N ASP A 265 -13.55 6.25 -11.95
CA ASP A 265 -14.95 6.70 -12.04
C ASP A 265 -15.91 5.92 -11.14
N SER A 266 -15.59 4.65 -10.87
CA SER A 266 -16.42 3.76 -10.03
C SER A 266 -15.81 3.50 -8.67
N PHE A 267 -14.49 3.31 -8.61
CA PHE A 267 -13.82 2.86 -7.38
C PHE A 267 -13.93 3.86 -6.23
N GLY A 268 -13.93 5.17 -6.50
CA GLY A 268 -14.10 6.19 -5.45
C GLY A 268 -15.38 5.99 -4.63
N LYS A 269 -16.52 5.80 -5.31
CA LYS A 269 -17.83 5.56 -4.68
C LYS A 269 -17.90 4.23 -3.94
N ILE A 270 -17.27 3.19 -4.49
CA ILE A 270 -17.19 1.87 -3.84
C ILE A 270 -16.39 2.00 -2.53
N PHE A 271 -15.29 2.73 -2.57
CA PHE A 271 -14.43 2.96 -1.41
C PHE A 271 -15.12 3.81 -0.34
N GLU A 272 -15.78 4.91 -0.71
CA GLU A 272 -16.62 5.72 0.18
C GLU A 272 -17.70 4.86 0.86
N SER A 273 -18.43 4.07 0.06
CA SER A 273 -19.47 3.16 0.57
C SER A 273 -18.90 2.08 1.48
N TYR A 274 -17.67 1.63 1.27
CA TYR A 274 -17.02 0.65 2.12
C TYR A 274 -16.76 1.19 3.53
N LEU A 275 -16.29 2.44 3.67
CA LEU A 275 -15.99 3.03 4.99
C LEU A 275 -17.23 3.12 5.89
N LYS A 276 -18.43 3.24 5.29
CA LYS A 276 -19.70 3.21 6.03
C LYS A 276 -19.85 1.92 6.86
N ASN A 277 -19.30 0.79 6.42
CA ASN A 277 -19.33 -0.45 7.20
C ASN A 277 -18.60 -0.29 8.53
N GLY A 278 -17.45 0.40 8.54
CA GLY A 278 -16.70 0.70 9.76
C GLY A 278 -17.47 1.62 10.70
N LEU A 279 -18.11 2.67 10.17
CA LEU A 279 -18.91 3.62 10.96
C LEU A 279 -20.17 2.99 11.56
N VAL A 280 -20.86 2.13 10.80
CA VAL A 280 -22.00 1.37 11.32
C VAL A 280 -21.54 0.39 12.40
N TYR A 281 -20.42 -0.29 12.15
CA TYR A 281 -19.86 -1.26 13.10
C TYR A 281 -19.35 -0.62 14.40
N SER A 282 -18.81 0.60 14.36
CA SER A 282 -18.37 1.34 15.55
C SER A 282 -19.53 1.90 16.38
N GLU A 283 -20.77 1.84 15.88
CA GLU A 283 -21.97 2.40 16.52
C GLU A 283 -21.87 3.90 16.86
N CYS A 284 -20.99 4.62 16.15
CA CYS A 284 -20.90 6.07 16.31
C CYS A 284 -22.08 6.78 15.64
N THR A 285 -22.43 7.96 16.13
CA THR A 285 -23.37 8.85 15.43
C THR A 285 -22.62 9.62 14.35
N TYR A 286 -23.08 9.52 13.11
CA TYR A 286 -22.44 10.18 11.97
C TYR A 286 -23.46 10.70 10.94
N LEU A 287 -23.03 11.68 10.15
CA LEU A 287 -23.75 12.25 9.03
C LEU A 287 -23.03 11.93 7.72
N GLU A 288 -23.79 11.62 6.68
CA GLU A 288 -23.26 11.40 5.32
C GLU A 288 -23.29 12.68 4.49
N GLU A 289 -22.48 12.73 3.43
CA GLU A 289 -22.36 13.86 2.51
C GLU A 289 -23.72 14.43 2.05
N ASN A 290 -24.68 13.56 1.72
CA ASN A 290 -26.01 13.96 1.27
C ASN A 290 -26.83 14.68 2.35
N ALA A 291 -26.66 14.32 3.63
CA ALA A 291 -27.32 15.00 4.74
C ALA A 291 -26.69 16.39 4.95
N LEU A 292 -25.35 16.45 4.91
CA LEU A 292 -24.58 17.70 5.04
C LEU A 292 -24.93 18.70 3.92
N LYS A 293 -25.05 18.23 2.66
CA LYS A 293 -25.37 19.06 1.50
C LYS A 293 -26.72 19.75 1.57
N LYS A 294 -27.73 19.20 2.27
CA LYS A 294 -29.07 19.79 2.33
C LYS A 294 -29.09 21.17 2.99
N GLY A 295 -28.13 21.45 3.87
CA GLY A 295 -28.00 22.75 4.56
C GLY A 295 -27.02 23.71 3.89
N LEU A 296 -26.40 23.36 2.76
CA LEU A 296 -25.27 24.10 2.20
C LEU A 296 -25.61 24.75 0.84
N PRO A 297 -25.12 25.97 0.57
CA PRO A 297 -25.21 26.55 -0.76
C PRO A 297 -24.34 25.80 -1.77
N LYS A 298 -24.68 25.90 -3.05
CA LYS A 298 -23.89 25.30 -4.14
C LYS A 298 -22.45 25.83 -4.09
N GLY A 299 -21.48 24.91 -4.18
CA GLY A 299 -20.05 25.24 -4.28
C GLY A 299 -19.25 25.13 -2.97
N VAL A 300 -19.90 24.93 -1.82
CA VAL A 300 -19.20 24.61 -0.57
C VAL A 300 -18.62 23.20 -0.67
N GLY A 301 -17.33 23.05 -0.35
CA GLY A 301 -16.70 21.74 -0.27
C GLY A 301 -17.27 20.95 0.90
N VAL A 302 -17.59 19.67 0.67
CA VAL A 302 -18.16 18.75 1.68
C VAL A 302 -17.27 17.52 1.75
N VAL A 303 -17.16 16.94 2.94
CA VAL A 303 -16.50 15.66 3.19
C VAL A 303 -17.51 14.51 3.14
N ASP A 304 -17.05 13.27 3.09
CA ASP A 304 -17.93 12.12 2.92
C ASP A 304 -18.75 11.82 4.18
N PHE A 305 -18.12 11.98 5.36
CA PHE A 305 -18.78 11.78 6.64
C PHE A 305 -18.35 12.79 7.70
N VAL A 306 -19.23 13.05 8.67
CA VAL A 306 -18.88 13.74 9.92
C VAL A 306 -19.40 12.92 11.10
N ILE A 307 -18.51 12.47 11.98
CA ILE A 307 -18.88 11.87 13.27
C ILE A 307 -19.13 13.00 14.26
N THR A 308 -20.23 12.89 15.00
CA THR A 308 -20.63 13.87 16.02
C THR A 308 -20.48 13.26 17.41
N GLU A 309 -19.56 13.82 18.21
CA GLU A 309 -19.43 13.55 19.63
C GLU A 309 -19.82 14.79 20.44
N GLN A 310 -19.96 14.65 21.76
CA GLN A 310 -20.49 15.71 22.62
C GLN A 310 -19.72 17.04 22.45
N GLU A 311 -18.39 16.98 22.49
CA GLU A 311 -17.49 18.15 22.48
C GLU A 311 -16.65 18.24 21.20
N SER A 312 -16.85 17.33 20.23
CA SER A 312 -15.99 17.26 19.05
C SER A 312 -16.71 16.83 17.77
N SER A 313 -16.14 17.23 16.63
CA SER A 313 -16.54 16.76 15.31
C SER A 313 -15.33 16.14 14.59
N ILE A 314 -15.52 14.94 14.03
CA ILE A 314 -14.49 14.25 13.27
C ILE A 314 -14.94 14.21 11.81
N PHE A 315 -14.29 15.01 10.98
CA PHE A 315 -14.49 15.06 9.54
C PHE A 315 -13.75 13.90 8.89
N ILE A 316 -14.41 13.14 8.02
CA ILE A 316 -13.82 12.00 7.32
C ILE A 316 -13.98 12.20 5.82
N ASP A 317 -12.85 12.14 5.12
CA ASP A 317 -12.79 12.23 3.67
C ASP A 317 -12.07 11.00 3.10
N ALA A 318 -12.78 10.25 2.28
CA ALA A 318 -12.35 8.99 1.69
C ALA A 318 -11.67 9.25 0.35
N LYS A 319 -10.48 8.66 0.17
CA LYS A 319 -9.70 8.77 -1.06
C LYS A 319 -9.24 7.39 -1.51
N GLY A 320 -9.94 6.83 -2.51
CA GLY A 320 -9.62 5.55 -3.16
C GLY A 320 -8.35 5.59 -4.02
N VAL A 321 -7.27 6.20 -3.53
CA VAL A 321 -6.04 6.48 -4.28
C VAL A 321 -4.87 5.67 -3.76
N GLU A 322 -3.84 5.60 -4.60
CA GLU A 322 -2.48 5.23 -4.21
C GLU A 322 -1.51 6.27 -4.78
N LEU A 323 -0.29 6.26 -4.28
CA LEU A 323 0.74 7.13 -4.79
C LEU A 323 1.39 6.56 -6.06
N PRO A 324 1.54 7.34 -7.15
CA PRO A 324 2.26 6.89 -8.34
C PRO A 324 3.77 6.81 -8.07
N TYR A 325 4.49 6.12 -8.97
CA TYR A 325 5.94 5.88 -8.88
C TYR A 325 6.75 7.09 -8.37
N LEU A 326 6.67 8.24 -9.05
CA LEU A 326 7.44 9.43 -8.67
C LEU A 326 7.12 9.95 -7.26
N GLY A 327 5.89 9.79 -6.76
CA GLY A 327 5.56 10.20 -5.39
C GLY A 327 6.15 9.26 -4.32
N LYS A 328 6.42 8.01 -4.67
CA LYS A 328 6.98 6.99 -3.77
C LYS A 328 8.50 7.07 -3.62
N VAL A 329 9.20 7.55 -4.65
CA VAL A 329 10.68 7.54 -4.71
C VAL A 329 11.32 8.94 -4.63
N SER A 330 10.51 10.00 -4.73
CA SER A 330 11.00 11.38 -4.68
C SER A 330 11.01 11.91 -3.25
N ASP A 331 12.09 12.60 -2.90
CA ASP A 331 12.22 13.37 -1.67
C ASP A 331 11.87 14.87 -1.84
N ASP A 332 11.55 15.30 -3.07
CA ASP A 332 11.23 16.69 -3.40
C ASP A 332 9.77 17.02 -3.01
N PRO A 333 9.57 17.97 -2.06
CA PRO A 333 8.24 18.41 -1.63
C PRO A 333 7.30 18.78 -2.78
N LYS A 334 7.80 19.43 -3.84
CA LYS A 334 6.97 19.88 -4.97
C LYS A 334 6.47 18.70 -5.81
N VAL A 335 7.34 17.71 -6.02
CA VAL A 335 6.96 16.48 -6.73
C VAL A 335 5.91 15.73 -5.92
N ILE A 336 6.14 15.55 -4.61
CA ILE A 336 5.20 14.85 -3.73
C ILE A 336 3.85 15.58 -3.68
N LEU A 337 3.85 16.89 -3.42
CA LEU A 337 2.66 17.74 -3.38
C LEU A 337 1.86 17.62 -4.68
N GLY A 338 2.52 17.66 -5.83
CA GLY A 338 1.90 17.48 -7.13
C GLY A 338 1.16 16.14 -7.28
N LYS A 339 1.56 15.09 -6.55
CA LYS A 339 0.91 13.76 -6.57
C LYS A 339 -0.19 13.58 -5.54
N VAL A 340 -0.22 14.39 -4.48
CA VAL A 340 -1.24 14.30 -3.41
C VAL A 340 -2.20 15.49 -3.36
N LYS A 341 -2.08 16.44 -4.31
CA LYS A 341 -2.92 17.63 -4.39
C LYS A 341 -4.42 17.32 -4.51
N SER A 342 -4.79 16.32 -5.32
CA SER A 342 -6.18 15.94 -5.56
C SER A 342 -6.78 15.04 -4.48
N SER A 343 -5.95 14.51 -3.57
CA SER A 343 -6.36 13.68 -2.45
C SER A 343 -6.21 14.42 -1.12
N ALA A 344 -5.00 14.47 -0.57
CA ALA A 344 -4.69 15.02 0.75
C ALA A 344 -5.03 16.51 0.87
N LEU A 345 -4.51 17.35 -0.04
CA LEU A 345 -4.73 18.79 0.03
C LEU A 345 -6.21 19.15 -0.24
N LYS A 346 -6.86 18.41 -1.15
CA LYS A 346 -8.28 18.58 -1.44
C LYS A 346 -9.14 18.26 -0.21
N ALA A 347 -8.83 17.18 0.51
CA ALA A 347 -9.53 16.81 1.74
C ALA A 347 -9.41 17.89 2.84
N ILE A 348 -8.20 18.42 3.08
CA ILE A 348 -7.98 19.55 4.01
C ILE A 348 -8.85 20.75 3.63
N LYS A 349 -8.88 21.10 2.33
CA LYS A 349 -9.70 22.20 1.81
C LYS A 349 -11.20 21.93 2.02
N GLN A 350 -11.68 20.72 1.73
CA GLN A 350 -13.09 20.34 1.88
C GLN A 350 -13.53 20.43 3.34
N ALA A 351 -12.78 19.81 4.26
CA ALA A 351 -13.12 19.79 5.68
C ALA A 351 -13.13 21.19 6.30
N ASN A 352 -12.09 21.99 6.03
CA ASN A 352 -12.06 23.35 6.54
C ASN A 352 -13.12 24.26 5.89
N SER A 353 -13.43 24.08 4.60
CA SER A 353 -14.51 24.83 3.94
C SER A 353 -15.86 24.53 4.60
N LEU A 354 -16.12 23.26 4.94
CA LEU A 354 -17.33 22.84 5.61
C LEU A 354 -17.38 23.41 7.04
N ASN A 355 -16.31 23.23 7.83
CA ASN A 355 -16.27 23.71 9.21
C ASN A 355 -16.41 25.24 9.30
N ASN A 356 -15.77 25.97 8.39
CA ASN A 356 -15.89 27.42 8.27
C ASN A 356 -17.32 27.87 7.97
N HIS A 357 -18.05 27.12 7.14
CA HIS A 357 -19.44 27.43 6.86
C HIS A 357 -20.33 27.18 8.08
N ILE A 358 -20.15 26.04 8.76
CA ILE A 358 -20.88 25.69 9.98
C ILE A 358 -20.62 26.73 11.08
N TYR A 359 -19.37 27.17 11.26
CA TYR A 359 -19.02 28.23 12.20
C TYR A 359 -19.75 29.55 11.95
N GLN A 360 -19.81 29.99 10.68
CA GLN A 360 -20.38 31.29 10.33
C GLN A 360 -21.91 31.31 10.29
N HIS A 361 -22.52 30.23 9.81
CA HIS A 361 -23.95 30.24 9.46
C HIS A 361 -24.76 29.18 10.22
N GLY A 362 -24.09 28.20 10.83
CA GLY A 362 -24.72 26.95 11.29
C GLY A 362 -25.26 26.12 10.14
N ILE A 363 -25.57 24.85 10.40
CA ILE A 363 -26.47 24.05 9.57
C ILE A 363 -27.38 23.23 10.48
N SER A 364 -28.62 23.00 10.06
CA SER A 364 -29.62 22.31 10.90
C SER A 364 -29.25 20.88 11.28
N SER A 365 -28.37 20.25 10.52
CA SER A 365 -27.93 18.87 10.75
C SER A 365 -26.71 18.76 11.67
N LEU A 366 -25.98 19.85 11.93
CA LEU A 366 -24.68 19.80 12.60
C LEU A 366 -24.34 21.15 13.25
N ASP A 367 -24.17 21.13 14.56
CA ASP A 367 -23.69 22.27 15.32
C ASP A 367 -22.16 22.40 15.21
N HIS A 368 -21.67 23.64 15.27
CA HIS A 368 -20.23 23.88 15.37
C HIS A 368 -19.69 23.36 16.72
N LYS A 369 -18.50 22.76 16.68
CA LYS A 369 -17.74 22.35 17.87
C LYS A 369 -16.38 23.02 17.84
N GLU A 370 -15.78 23.30 18.99
CA GLU A 370 -14.43 23.86 19.05
C GLU A 370 -13.37 22.81 18.69
N ASN A 371 -13.54 21.57 19.17
CA ASN A 371 -12.58 20.51 18.93
C ASN A 371 -12.91 19.74 17.64
N ASN A 372 -12.26 20.12 16.56
CA ASN A 372 -12.45 19.51 15.24
C ASN A 372 -11.23 18.69 14.82
N TYR A 373 -11.48 17.51 14.26
CA TYR A 373 -10.44 16.64 13.68
C TYR A 373 -10.75 16.31 12.22
N LEU A 374 -9.71 15.99 11.46
CA LEU A 374 -9.85 15.46 10.09
C LEU A 374 -9.12 14.14 9.96
N LEU A 375 -9.84 13.11 9.53
CA LEU A 375 -9.28 11.86 9.04
C LEU A 375 -9.40 11.80 7.52
N VAL A 376 -8.25 11.77 6.85
CA VAL A 376 -8.18 11.50 5.41
C VAL A 376 -7.87 10.02 5.24
N VAL A 377 -8.87 9.22 4.89
CA VAL A 377 -8.75 7.77 4.80
C VAL A 377 -8.40 7.39 3.37
N THR A 378 -7.25 6.74 3.16
CA THR A 378 -6.76 6.37 1.82
C THR A 378 -6.80 4.86 1.59
N TYR A 379 -7.07 4.43 0.36
CA TYR A 379 -7.08 2.99 0.04
C TYR A 379 -5.72 2.33 0.28
N LYS A 380 -4.63 2.97 -0.18
CA LYS A 380 -3.26 2.57 0.18
C LYS A 380 -2.59 3.60 1.06
N GLU A 381 -1.62 3.16 1.85
CA GLU A 381 -0.80 4.04 2.67
C GLU A 381 -0.01 5.04 1.80
N LEU A 382 -0.05 6.31 2.19
CA LEU A 382 0.66 7.41 1.52
C LEU A 382 1.89 7.88 2.34
N TYR A 383 1.96 7.46 3.60
CA TYR A 383 2.97 7.82 4.60
C TYR A 383 3.09 9.34 4.80
N LEU A 384 1.96 10.05 4.83
CA LEU A 384 1.94 11.51 5.00
C LEU A 384 1.99 11.94 6.48
N GLY A 385 1.75 11.00 7.42
CA GLY A 385 1.76 11.25 8.86
C GLY A 385 0.58 12.11 9.33
N SER A 386 0.86 13.02 10.28
CA SER A 386 -0.09 14.04 10.72
C SER A 386 -0.12 15.24 9.77
N GLY A 387 -1.15 16.09 9.88
CA GLY A 387 -1.25 17.35 9.14
C GLY A 387 -0.09 18.29 9.42
N GLN A 388 0.45 18.27 10.64
CA GLN A 388 1.67 19.01 10.99
C GLN A 388 2.88 18.49 10.20
N THR A 389 3.09 17.17 10.19
CA THR A 389 4.16 16.56 9.39
C THR A 389 4.01 16.89 7.89
N PHE A 390 2.80 16.79 7.36
CA PHE A 390 2.51 17.11 5.96
C PHE A 390 2.76 18.59 5.62
N TYR A 391 2.38 19.49 6.53
CA TYR A 391 2.65 20.92 6.41
C TYR A 391 4.16 21.20 6.34
N ASP A 392 4.92 20.71 7.31
CA ASP A 392 6.36 21.00 7.44
C ASP A 392 7.19 20.37 6.32
N SER A 393 6.81 19.17 5.86
CA SER A 393 7.62 18.40 4.90
C SER A 393 7.24 18.58 3.44
N ILE A 394 5.99 18.96 3.13
CA ILE A 394 5.44 18.89 1.76
C ILE A 394 4.64 20.14 1.36
N ALA A 395 3.74 20.63 2.22
CA ALA A 395 2.59 21.41 1.77
C ALA A 395 2.40 22.79 2.41
N LYS A 396 3.43 23.33 3.10
CA LYS A 396 3.39 24.60 3.83
C LYS A 396 2.64 25.72 3.10
N GLU A 397 3.13 26.15 1.93
CA GLU A 397 2.54 27.30 1.22
C GLU A 397 1.12 27.00 0.72
N ALA A 398 0.85 25.74 0.36
CA ALA A 398 -0.45 25.34 -0.16
C ALA A 398 -1.52 25.31 0.94
N ILE A 399 -1.16 24.94 2.17
CA ILE A 399 -2.06 24.96 3.32
C ILE A 399 -2.24 26.37 3.85
N ASP A 400 -1.18 27.18 3.92
CA ASP A 400 -1.28 28.61 4.27
C ASP A 400 -2.29 29.33 3.38
N GLU A 401 -2.28 29.04 2.07
CA GLU A 401 -3.24 29.59 1.12
C GLU A 401 -4.68 29.15 1.39
N ILE A 402 -4.90 27.89 1.78
CA ILE A 402 -6.24 27.42 2.20
C ILE A 402 -6.69 28.23 3.41
N TYR A 403 -5.83 28.43 4.40
CA TYR A 403 -6.17 29.04 5.69
C TYR A 403 -6.44 30.54 5.61
N LYS A 404 -5.89 31.26 4.63
CA LYS A 404 -6.18 32.70 4.42
C LYS A 404 -7.68 33.03 4.31
N GLY A 405 -8.48 32.12 3.76
CA GLY A 405 -9.92 32.30 3.59
C GLY A 405 -10.79 31.77 4.73
N ILE A 406 -10.20 31.32 5.84
CA ILE A 406 -10.89 30.62 6.93
C ILE A 406 -10.66 31.37 8.24
N PHE A 407 -11.73 31.60 9.00
CA PHE A 407 -11.69 32.17 10.34
C PHE A 407 -10.83 31.30 11.27
N ASN A 408 -9.95 31.92 12.08
CA ASN A 408 -9.01 31.18 12.93
C ASN A 408 -9.70 30.12 13.79
N ASP A 409 -10.83 30.47 14.41
CA ASP A 409 -11.59 29.58 15.31
C ASP A 409 -12.33 28.46 14.56
N ALA A 410 -12.49 28.61 13.24
CA ALA A 410 -13.08 27.58 12.39
C ALA A 410 -12.04 26.67 11.71
N ARG A 411 -10.74 26.95 11.87
CA ARG A 411 -9.69 26.11 11.28
C ARG A 411 -9.60 24.81 12.06
N ILE A 412 -9.51 23.70 11.33
CA ILE A 412 -9.09 22.43 11.92
C ILE A 412 -7.58 22.54 12.18
N PRO A 413 -7.11 22.42 13.44
CA PRO A 413 -5.68 22.52 13.74
C PRO A 413 -4.88 21.45 13.00
N LEU A 414 -3.67 21.76 12.52
CA LEU A 414 -2.82 20.80 11.79
C LEU A 414 -2.52 19.52 12.59
N LYS A 415 -2.36 19.66 13.91
CA LYS A 415 -2.17 18.57 14.87
C LYS A 415 -3.42 17.69 15.07
N ASN A 416 -4.58 18.11 14.56
CA ASN A 416 -5.84 17.36 14.61
C ASN A 416 -6.16 16.71 13.24
N ILE A 417 -5.23 16.71 12.28
CA ILE A 417 -5.40 16.13 10.95
C ILE A 417 -4.52 14.89 10.83
N TYR A 418 -5.06 13.78 10.36
CA TYR A 418 -4.31 12.54 10.12
C TYR A 418 -4.63 11.93 8.77
N PHE A 419 -3.59 11.41 8.10
CA PHE A 419 -3.72 10.60 6.89
C PHE A 419 -3.55 9.14 7.27
N ILE A 420 -4.57 8.31 7.02
CA ILE A 420 -4.59 6.92 7.49
C ILE A 420 -4.98 5.97 6.37
N SER A 421 -4.40 4.77 6.36
CA SER A 421 -4.86 3.70 5.46
C SER A 421 -6.26 3.17 5.85
N VAL A 422 -6.96 2.58 4.88
CA VAL A 422 -8.24 1.89 5.12
C VAL A 422 -8.13 0.82 6.20
N GLU A 423 -7.00 0.12 6.27
CA GLU A 423 -6.79 -0.91 7.28
C GLU A 423 -6.69 -0.31 8.69
N SER A 424 -5.97 0.81 8.85
CA SER A 424 -5.91 1.53 10.13
C SER A 424 -7.27 2.11 10.51
N PHE A 425 -8.08 2.54 9.54
CA PHE A 425 -9.46 2.95 9.79
C PHE A 425 -10.33 1.78 10.27
N ASP A 426 -10.20 0.60 9.66
CA ASP A 426 -10.92 -0.61 10.09
C ASP A 426 -10.56 -1.00 11.53
N TYR A 427 -9.28 -0.94 11.88
CA TYR A 427 -8.82 -1.18 13.25
C TYR A 427 -9.28 -0.09 14.22
N LEU A 428 -9.26 1.19 13.83
CA LEU A 428 -9.81 2.29 14.63
C LEU A 428 -11.28 2.02 14.96
N CYS A 429 -12.11 1.67 13.96
CA CYS A 429 -13.52 1.33 14.20
C CYS A 429 -13.68 0.13 15.14
N SER A 430 -12.77 -0.84 15.08
CA SER A 430 -12.74 -1.98 16.01
C SER A 430 -12.41 -1.58 17.43
N VAL A 431 -11.43 -0.70 17.62
CA VAL A 431 -11.08 -0.14 18.92
C VAL A 431 -12.28 0.57 19.52
N ILE A 432 -12.97 1.41 18.75
CA ILE A 432 -14.16 2.14 19.24
C ILE A 432 -15.28 1.16 19.63
N LYS A 433 -15.54 0.13 18.82
CA LYS A 433 -16.60 -0.85 19.12
C LYS A 433 -16.32 -1.69 20.37
N ARG A 434 -15.05 -1.97 20.68
CA ARG A 434 -14.64 -2.97 21.67
C ARG A 434 -14.12 -2.36 22.99
N SER A 435 -14.12 -1.04 23.10
CA SER A 435 -13.62 -0.33 24.29
C SER A 435 -14.51 0.88 24.61
N ASP A 436 -14.22 1.56 25.71
CA ASP A 436 -14.88 2.82 26.10
C ASP A 436 -14.23 4.07 25.47
N LEU A 437 -13.36 3.86 24.48
CA LEU A 437 -12.72 4.93 23.72
C LEU A 437 -13.66 5.47 22.65
N THR A 438 -13.59 6.78 22.42
CA THR A 438 -14.27 7.47 21.32
C THR A 438 -13.26 7.83 20.24
N PHE A 439 -13.73 8.23 19.05
CA PHE A 439 -12.82 8.66 17.98
C PHE A 439 -11.97 9.83 18.45
N ALA A 440 -12.56 10.80 19.14
CA ALA A 440 -11.85 11.95 19.67
C ALA A 440 -10.76 11.55 20.67
N LYS A 441 -11.02 10.59 21.58
CA LYS A 441 -10.03 10.13 22.55
C LYS A 441 -8.83 9.46 21.88
N VAL A 442 -9.06 8.62 20.86
CA VAL A 442 -7.96 7.98 20.12
C VAL A 442 -7.13 9.01 19.34
N LEU A 443 -7.80 10.01 18.74
CA LEU A 443 -7.11 11.08 18.03
C LEU A 443 -6.36 12.02 18.97
N GLU A 444 -6.87 12.27 20.17
CA GLU A 444 -6.15 13.04 21.19
C GLU A 444 -4.90 12.30 21.66
N HIS A 445 -4.99 10.98 21.91
CA HIS A 445 -3.82 10.16 22.21
C HIS A 445 -2.76 10.21 21.11
N ALA A 446 -3.16 10.12 19.83
CA ALA A 446 -2.23 10.27 18.71
C ALA A 446 -1.56 11.64 18.69
N LYS A 447 -2.33 12.70 18.95
CA LYS A 447 -1.87 14.09 19.00
C LYS A 447 -0.94 14.37 20.18
N GLU A 448 -1.18 13.77 21.33
CA GLU A 448 -0.29 13.85 22.48
C GLU A 448 1.04 13.14 22.18
N ALA A 449 0.99 11.92 21.64
CA ALA A 449 2.18 11.17 21.26
C ALA A 449 3.05 11.92 20.22
N ASP A 450 2.44 12.61 19.26
CA ASP A 450 3.15 13.36 18.22
C ASP A 450 3.75 14.70 18.68
N GLN A 451 3.44 15.18 19.88
CA GLN A 451 4.04 16.41 20.43
C GLN A 451 5.51 16.21 20.84
N ASP A 452 5.86 15.00 21.28
CA ASP A 452 7.19 14.68 21.77
C ASP A 452 7.93 13.74 20.81
N THR A 453 9.17 14.09 20.45
CA THR A 453 9.98 13.32 19.49
C THR A 453 10.16 11.84 19.90
N PRO A 454 10.35 11.48 21.19
CA PRO A 454 10.48 10.08 21.60
C PRO A 454 9.22 9.23 21.43
N THR A 455 8.03 9.85 21.45
CA THR A 455 6.73 9.16 21.39
C THR A 455 6.06 9.27 20.02
N MET A 456 6.50 10.23 19.19
CA MET A 456 5.99 10.47 17.84
C MET A 456 6.03 9.19 17.00
N LYS A 457 4.94 8.93 16.27
CA LYS A 457 4.84 7.75 15.42
C LYS A 457 5.05 8.10 13.95
N PHE A 458 5.36 7.08 13.15
CA PHE A 458 5.59 7.27 11.72
C PHE A 458 4.31 7.17 10.90
N ASP A 459 3.40 6.29 11.30
CA ASP A 459 2.10 6.08 10.69
C ASP A 459 1.03 5.87 11.78
N PHE A 460 -0.25 5.93 11.39
CA PHE A 460 -1.34 5.89 12.35
C PHE A 460 -1.57 4.53 12.99
N GLN A 461 -1.16 3.44 12.32
CA GLN A 461 -1.27 2.10 12.90
C GLN A 461 -0.46 2.00 14.19
N GLN A 462 0.73 2.61 14.23
CA GLN A 462 1.57 2.65 15.42
C GLN A 462 0.97 3.43 16.60
N HIS A 463 0.08 4.40 16.34
CA HIS A 463 -0.67 5.06 17.41
C HIS A 463 -1.73 4.14 17.99
N LEU A 464 -2.44 3.39 17.15
CA LEU A 464 -3.40 2.40 17.61
C LEU A 464 -2.68 1.34 18.46
N GLU A 465 -1.57 0.80 17.96
CA GLU A 465 -0.77 -0.23 18.66
C GLU A 465 -0.22 0.24 20.01
N SER A 466 -0.13 1.56 20.24
CA SER A 466 0.33 2.12 21.50
C SER A 466 -0.79 2.50 22.48
N LEU A 467 -2.04 2.09 22.22
CA LEU A 467 -3.17 2.27 23.14
C LEU A 467 -3.21 1.23 24.27
N ASP A 468 -2.26 0.27 24.29
CA ASP A 468 -2.21 -0.84 25.26
C ASP A 468 -3.53 -1.65 25.34
N ILE A 469 -4.19 -1.84 24.19
CA ILE A 469 -5.41 -2.63 24.03
C ILE A 469 -5.27 -3.66 22.92
N ASP A 470 -6.03 -4.75 23.02
CA ASP A 470 -6.09 -5.76 21.97
C ASP A 470 -6.81 -5.23 20.72
N ILE A 471 -6.05 -4.99 19.66
CA ILE A 471 -6.58 -4.58 18.37
C ILE A 471 -6.98 -5.82 17.58
N LEU A 472 -8.28 -6.08 17.54
CA LEU A 472 -8.85 -7.20 16.81
C LEU A 472 -9.42 -6.73 15.47
N ARG A 473 -9.40 -7.62 14.47
CA ARG A 473 -10.10 -7.39 13.20
C ARG A 473 -11.60 -7.20 13.44
N PRO A 474 -12.27 -6.25 12.75
CA PRO A 474 -13.72 -6.10 12.80
C PRO A 474 -14.49 -7.36 12.42
N ASP A 475 -15.64 -7.59 13.06
CA ASP A 475 -16.44 -8.81 12.82
C ASP A 475 -16.99 -8.89 11.39
N TYR A 476 -17.32 -7.74 10.78
CA TYR A 476 -17.79 -7.71 9.39
C TYR A 476 -16.71 -8.17 8.40
N LEU A 477 -15.42 -8.06 8.73
CA LEU A 477 -14.33 -8.62 7.94
C LEU A 477 -14.04 -10.08 8.26
N SER A 478 -14.33 -10.54 9.48
CA SER A 478 -14.19 -11.95 9.84
C SER A 478 -15.08 -12.88 9.02
N ASN A 479 -16.29 -12.43 8.62
CA ASN A 479 -17.15 -13.20 7.73
C ASN A 479 -16.55 -13.37 6.32
N ALA A 480 -15.93 -12.31 5.77
CA ALA A 480 -15.25 -12.39 4.47
C ALA A 480 -14.09 -13.41 4.50
N ILE A 481 -13.36 -13.51 5.62
CA ILE A 481 -12.31 -14.53 5.76
C ILE A 481 -12.90 -15.93 5.74
N LYS A 482 -13.99 -16.19 6.47
CA LYS A 482 -14.65 -17.50 6.46
C LYS A 482 -15.06 -17.91 5.04
N GLU A 483 -15.61 -16.98 4.26
CA GLU A 483 -15.98 -17.22 2.86
C GLU A 483 -14.79 -17.51 1.94
N LEU A 484 -13.62 -16.97 2.25
CA LEU A 484 -12.40 -17.18 1.46
C LEU A 484 -11.67 -18.47 1.84
N THR A 485 -11.84 -18.94 3.07
CA THR A 485 -11.15 -20.12 3.60
C THR A 485 -11.99 -21.41 3.60
N ASP A 486 -13.24 -21.36 3.13
CA ASP A 486 -14.16 -22.51 2.97
C ASP A 486 -13.67 -23.60 1.95
N VAL A 487 -12.45 -23.43 1.44
CA VAL A 487 -11.81 -24.23 0.39
C VAL A 487 -10.93 -25.35 0.94
N VAL A 488 -10.53 -25.28 2.21
CA VAL A 488 -9.75 -26.33 2.87
C VAL A 488 -10.73 -27.29 3.59
N PRO A 489 -10.46 -28.60 3.67
CA PRO A 489 -11.22 -29.53 4.50
C PRO A 489 -11.31 -29.09 5.97
#